data_AF-S4R6D7-F1
#
_entry.id   AF-S4R6D7-F1
#
_cell.length_a   1.000
_cell.length_b   1.000
_cell.length_c   1.000
_cell.angle_alpha   90.00
_cell.angle_beta   90.00
_cell.angle_gamma   90.00
#
_symmetry.space_group_name_H-M   'P 1'
#
loop_
_entity.id
_entity.type
_entity.pdbx_description
1 polymer ?
#
loop_
_entity_poly.entity_id
_entity_poly.type
_entity_poly.pdbx_seq_one_letter_code
_entity_poly.pdbx_strand_id
1 'polypeptide(L)'
;GTHVLELDVQVTKDGVIVVAHDDDLRRATGRSQRIRDLNFDELPIYKDKLEITFDQGHFNKASKDRRIPTLREVFEKFSDLAINVEIKEDNDETINKVPPSLDTHR
;
A
#
# COMPACT_ATOMS: atom_id res chain seq x y z
N GLY A 1 -5.20 13.21 19.18
CA GLY A 1 -4.42 12.59 18.10
C GLY A 1 -4.62 11.10 18.22
N THR A 2 -4.97 10.44 17.12
CA THR A 2 -5.10 8.98 17.09
C THR A 2 -3.68 8.40 17.06
N HIS A 3 -3.38 7.45 17.94
CA HIS A 3 -2.04 6.81 18.05
C HIS A 3 -1.88 5.64 17.07
N VAL A 4 -2.68 5.61 16.00
CA VAL A 4 -2.80 4.46 15.10
C VAL A 4 -2.50 4.90 13.68
N LEU A 5 -1.65 4.13 12.99
CA LEU A 5 -1.39 4.30 11.57
C LEU A 5 -2.38 3.44 10.78
N GLU A 6 -3.23 4.07 9.98
CA GLU A 6 -4.16 3.39 9.09
C GLU A 6 -3.48 3.14 7.73
N LEU A 7 -3.56 1.91 7.24
CA LEU A 7 -2.94 1.47 5.99
C LEU A 7 -3.92 0.67 5.15
N ASP A 8 -4.01 1.06 3.88
CA ASP A 8 -4.62 0.24 2.85
C ASP A 8 -3.63 -0.79 2.32
N VAL A 9 -4.08 -2.04 2.17
CA VAL A 9 -3.27 -3.10 1.59
C VAL A 9 -3.92 -3.77 0.40
N GLN A 10 -3.07 -4.23 -0.51
CA GLN A 10 -3.42 -5.03 -1.67
C GLN A 10 -2.44 -6.18 -1.86
N VAL A 11 -2.80 -7.13 -2.70
CA VAL A 11 -2.01 -8.34 -2.95
C VAL A 11 -1.58 -8.40 -4.41
N THR A 12 -0.28 -8.63 -4.62
CA THR A 12 0.30 -8.87 -5.94
C THR A 12 -0.09 -10.26 -6.46
N LYS A 13 0.12 -10.51 -7.76
CA LYS A 13 -0.14 -11.78 -8.42
C LYS A 13 0.57 -12.97 -7.76
N ASP A 14 1.80 -12.76 -7.31
CA ASP A 14 2.64 -13.74 -6.59
C ASP A 14 2.35 -13.78 -5.07
N GLY A 15 1.33 -13.03 -4.62
CA GLY A 15 0.78 -13.16 -3.28
C GLY A 15 1.49 -12.36 -2.20
N VAL A 16 2.25 -11.32 -2.56
CA VAL A 16 2.92 -10.39 -1.64
C VAL A 16 1.95 -9.28 -1.26
N ILE A 17 1.83 -9.00 0.04
CA ILE A 17 0.98 -7.92 0.55
C ILE A 17 1.75 -6.60 0.52
N VAL A 18 1.22 -5.63 -0.23
CA VAL A 18 1.78 -4.29 -0.42
C VAL A 18 0.86 -3.22 0.13
N VAL A 19 1.44 -2.11 0.58
CA VAL A 19 0.68 -0.95 1.05
C VAL A 19 0.36 -0.04 -0.13
N ALA A 20 -0.91 0.00 -0.52
CA ALA A 20 -1.39 0.78 -1.66
C ALA A 20 -2.89 1.07 -1.58
N HIS A 21 -3.26 2.34 -1.76
CA HIS A 21 -4.66 2.77 -1.74
C HIS A 21 -5.43 2.40 -3.01
N ASP A 22 -4.85 2.64 -4.20
CA ASP A 22 -5.54 2.43 -5.49
C ASP A 22 -5.22 1.04 -6.05
N ASP A 23 -6.19 0.40 -6.71
CA ASP A 23 -5.99 -0.85 -7.46
C ASP A 23 -5.14 -0.62 -8.72
N ASP A 24 -5.42 0.46 -9.45
CA ASP A 24 -4.69 0.89 -10.64
C ASP A 24 -3.55 1.85 -10.29
N LEU A 25 -2.37 1.54 -10.79
CA LEU A 25 -1.12 2.23 -10.49
C LEU A 25 -0.94 3.58 -11.22
N ARG A 26 -1.89 4.04 -12.04
CA ARG A 26 -1.73 5.21 -12.91
C ARG A 26 -1.53 6.49 -12.13
N ARG A 27 -2.25 6.68 -11.02
CA ARG A 27 -2.10 7.88 -10.19
C ARG A 27 -0.72 7.90 -9.55
N ALA A 28 -0.36 6.83 -8.85
CA ALA A 28 0.88 6.64 -8.11
C ALA A 28 2.15 6.63 -8.99
N THR A 29 2.11 5.93 -10.11
CA THR A 29 3.32 5.54 -10.86
C THR A 29 3.29 6.00 -12.32
N GLY A 30 2.10 6.32 -12.84
CA GLY A 30 1.90 6.73 -14.24
C GLY A 30 1.64 5.57 -15.19
N ARG A 31 1.66 4.32 -14.70
CA ARG A 31 1.33 3.12 -15.47
C ARG A 31 -0.07 2.63 -15.12
N SER A 32 -0.94 2.47 -16.13
CA SER A 32 -2.27 1.89 -15.92
C SER A 32 -2.16 0.36 -15.95
N GLN A 33 -1.92 -0.20 -14.78
CA GLN A 33 -1.83 -1.63 -14.51
C GLN A 33 -2.37 -1.86 -13.11
N ARG A 34 -3.02 -3.00 -12.87
CA ARG A 34 -3.54 -3.36 -11.56
C ARG A 34 -2.51 -4.14 -10.76
N ILE A 35 -2.44 -3.91 -9.45
CA ILE A 35 -1.47 -4.56 -8.56
C ILE A 35 -1.58 -6.09 -8.61
N ARG A 36 -2.80 -6.63 -8.54
CA ARG A 36 -3.07 -8.08 -8.59
C ARG A 36 -2.68 -8.76 -9.90
N ASP A 37 -2.42 -7.99 -10.96
CA ASP A 37 -2.04 -8.53 -12.27
C ASP A 37 -0.49 -8.62 -12.43
N LEU A 38 0.28 -8.13 -11.44
CA LEU A 38 1.74 -8.04 -11.44
C LEU A 38 2.37 -8.84 -10.30
N ASN A 39 3.53 -9.44 -10.52
CA ASN A 39 4.39 -9.92 -9.44
C ASN A 39 5.03 -8.74 -8.69
N PHE A 40 5.50 -8.96 -7.47
CA PHE A 40 6.08 -7.90 -6.64
C PHE A 40 7.30 -7.21 -7.29
N ASP A 41 8.14 -7.98 -8.00
CA ASP A 41 9.33 -7.46 -8.70
C ASP A 41 9.00 -6.66 -9.97
N GLU A 42 7.77 -6.79 -10.48
CA GLU A 42 7.26 -6.04 -11.64
C GLU A 42 6.65 -4.69 -11.24
N LEU A 43 6.45 -4.44 -9.94
CA LEU A 43 5.82 -3.21 -9.46
C LEU A 43 6.67 -1.97 -9.82
N PRO A 44 6.07 -0.97 -10.47
CA PRO A 44 6.76 0.28 -10.77
C PRO A 44 6.98 1.13 -9.51
N ILE A 45 7.95 2.04 -9.60
CA ILE A 45 8.19 3.04 -8.56
C ILE A 45 7.21 4.22 -8.67
N TYR A 46 6.95 4.89 -7.55
CA TYR A 46 6.17 6.12 -7.50
C TYR A 46 6.79 7.23 -8.34
N LYS A 47 5.95 8.13 -8.86
CA LYS A 47 6.38 9.39 -9.49
C LYS A 47 7.20 10.24 -8.51
N ASP A 48 8.12 11.05 -9.04
CA ASP A 48 8.91 12.00 -8.24
C ASP A 48 8.06 13.10 -7.59
N LYS A 49 6.89 13.35 -8.17
CA LYS A 49 5.89 14.29 -7.68
C LYS A 49 4.51 13.64 -7.79
N LEU A 50 3.75 13.69 -6.71
CA LEU A 50 2.37 13.23 -6.65
C LEU A 50 1.47 14.42 -6.38
N GLU A 51 0.47 14.60 -7.23
CA GLU A 51 -0.53 15.65 -7.05
C GLU A 51 -1.40 15.34 -5.83
N ILE A 52 -1.71 16.38 -5.05
CA ILE A 52 -2.61 16.29 -3.91
C ILE A 52 -4.04 16.37 -4.44
N THR A 53 -4.79 15.28 -4.31
CA THR A 53 -6.11 15.13 -4.95
C THR A 53 -7.17 16.11 -4.45
N PHE A 54 -7.03 16.62 -3.23
CA PHE A 54 -7.92 17.60 -2.62
C PHE A 54 -7.42 19.04 -2.71
N ASP A 55 -6.27 19.27 -3.36
CA ASP A 55 -5.65 20.60 -3.50
C ASP A 55 -4.95 20.71 -4.87
N GLN A 56 -5.74 21.02 -5.91
CA GLN A 56 -5.31 21.00 -7.30
C GLN A 56 -4.11 21.92 -7.55
N GLY A 57 -3.12 21.42 -8.30
CA GLY A 57 -1.89 22.16 -8.58
C GLY A 57 -0.83 22.08 -7.47
N HIS A 58 -1.13 21.47 -6.32
CA HIS A 58 -0.15 21.18 -5.29
C HIS A 58 0.40 19.76 -5.40
N PHE A 59 1.69 19.60 -5.12
CA PHE A 59 2.40 18.34 -5.31
C PHE A 59 3.25 18.00 -4.09
N ASN A 60 3.15 16.76 -3.64
CA ASN A 60 4.12 16.16 -2.73
C ASN A 60 5.33 15.65 -3.52
N LYS A 61 6.52 16.06 -3.09
CA LYS A 61 7.77 15.54 -3.65
C LYS A 61 8.09 14.20 -2.98
N ALA A 62 8.31 13.17 -3.79
CA ALA A 62 8.64 11.85 -3.28
C ALA A 62 10.03 11.82 -2.62
N SER A 63 10.22 10.87 -1.72
CA SER A 63 11.50 10.55 -1.11
C SER A 63 12.47 9.93 -2.12
N LYS A 64 13.73 9.69 -1.72
CA LYS A 64 14.70 8.96 -2.57
C LYS A 64 14.27 7.51 -2.81
N ASP A 65 13.73 6.84 -1.79
CA ASP A 65 13.10 5.54 -1.97
C ASP A 65 11.66 5.75 -2.43
N ARG A 66 11.32 5.17 -3.58
CA ARG A 66 10.04 5.32 -4.26
C ARG A 66 9.41 3.97 -4.58
N ARG A 67 9.90 2.88 -3.99
CA ARG A 67 9.24 1.58 -4.12
C ARG A 67 7.92 1.60 -3.36
N ILE A 68 7.01 0.76 -3.82
CA ILE A 68 5.81 0.41 -3.06
C ILE A 68 6.27 -0.51 -1.92
N PRO A 69 6.06 -0.15 -0.65
CA PRO A 69 6.50 -0.97 0.47
C PRO A 69 5.57 -2.17 0.66
N THR A 70 6.16 -3.28 1.08
CA THR A 70 5.42 -4.42 1.60
C THR A 70 4.84 -4.09 2.97
N LEU A 71 3.73 -4.73 3.33
CA LEU A 71 3.18 -4.62 4.69
C LEU A 71 4.20 -5.08 5.75
N ARG A 72 4.99 -6.11 5.43
CA ARG A 72 6.07 -6.60 6.28
C ARG A 72 7.14 -5.55 6.57
N GLU A 73 7.64 -4.85 5.56
CA GLU A 73 8.62 -3.77 5.74
C GLU A 73 8.08 -2.66 6.66
N VAL A 74 6.77 -2.38 6.60
CA VAL A 74 6.13 -1.39 7.47
C VAL A 74 6.09 -1.88 8.92
N PHE A 75 5.69 -3.13 9.18
CA PHE A 75 5.72 -3.68 10.54
C PHE A 75 7.13 -3.76 11.13
N GLU A 76 8.13 -4.17 10.35
CA GLU A 76 9.51 -4.24 10.80
C GLU A 76 10.06 -2.85 11.16
N LYS A 77 9.60 -1.81 10.46
CA LYS A 77 10.06 -0.42 10.68
C LYS A 77 9.32 0.30 11.81
N PHE A 78 8.05 -0.02 12.03
CA PHE A 78 7.17 0.64 12.99
C PHE A 78 6.61 -0.36 14.02
N SER A 79 7.49 -1.19 14.57
CA SER A 79 7.12 -2.28 15.50
C SER A 79 6.42 -1.81 16.77
N ASP A 80 6.62 -0.56 17.16
CA ASP A 80 6.10 0.02 18.41
C ASP A 80 4.78 0.78 18.20
N LEU A 81 4.28 0.85 16.97
CA LEU A 81 3.08 1.59 16.62
C LEU A 81 1.91 0.64 16.36
N ALA A 82 0.74 0.97 16.91
CA ALA A 82 -0.50 0.31 16.51
C ALA A 82 -0.81 0.65 15.05
N ILE A 83 -1.03 -0.38 14.23
CA ILE A 83 -1.33 -0.23 12.81
C ILE A 83 -2.69 -0.87 12.54
N ASN A 84 -3.62 -0.11 11.98
CA ASN A 84 -4.90 -0.59 11.49
C ASN A 84 -4.77 -0.88 9.99
N VAL A 85 -5.14 -2.08 9.56
CA VAL A 85 -4.99 -2.51 8.17
C VAL A 85 -6.36 -2.72 7.54
N GLU A 86 -6.66 -1.95 6.49
CA GLU A 86 -7.83 -2.17 5.64
C GLU A 86 -7.43 -3.04 4.44
N ILE A 87 -8.06 -4.21 4.33
CA ILE A 87 -7.85 -5.12 3.21
C ILE A 87 -8.87 -4.75 2.12
N LYS A 88 -8.37 -4.25 0.97
CA LYS A 88 -9.27 -3.78 -0.10
C LYS A 88 -9.88 -4.86 -0.98
N GLU A 89 -9.35 -6.09 -0.93
CA GLU A 89 -9.88 -7.21 -1.69
C GLU A 89 -10.48 -8.28 -0.77
N ASP A 90 -11.73 -8.65 -1.06
CA ASP A 90 -12.47 -9.71 -0.37
C ASP A 90 -12.04 -11.09 -0.95
N ASN A 91 -10.78 -11.47 -0.70
CA ASN A 91 -10.22 -12.75 -1.11
C ASN A 91 -9.66 -13.49 0.10
N ASP A 92 -10.15 -14.71 0.35
CA ASP A 92 -9.79 -15.54 1.51
C ASP A 92 -8.28 -15.79 1.63
N GLU A 93 -7.54 -15.81 0.51
CA GLU A 93 -6.08 -15.96 0.53
C GLU A 93 -5.35 -14.76 1.14
N THR A 94 -5.88 -13.54 0.97
CA THR A 94 -5.32 -12.33 1.55
C THR A 94 -5.51 -12.31 3.06
N ILE A 95 -6.72 -12.68 3.52
CA ILE A 95 -7.11 -12.69 4.94
C ILE A 95 -6.23 -13.68 5.72
N ASN A 96 -5.93 -14.85 5.15
CA ASN A 96 -5.10 -15.86 5.81
C ASN A 96 -3.60 -15.51 5.89
N LYS A 97 -3.14 -14.53 5.10
CA LYS A 97 -1.73 -14.09 5.08
C LYS A 97 -1.44 -12.91 6.00
N VAL A 98 -2.48 -12.24 6.51
CA VAL A 98 -2.35 -11.16 7.49
C VAL A 98 -2.24 -11.79 8.88
N PRO A 99 -1.20 -11.48 9.68
CA PRO A 99 -1.03 -12.08 10.99
C PRO A 99 -2.19 -11.72 11.94
N PRO A 100 -2.67 -12.66 12.76
CA PRO A 100 -3.87 -12.49 13.60
C PRO A 100 -3.73 -11.46 14.73
N SER A 101 -2.53 -10.90 14.94
CA SER A 101 -2.29 -9.79 15.89
C SER A 101 -2.77 -8.43 15.38
N LEU A 102 -3.51 -8.40 14.27
CA LEU A 102 -4.01 -7.18 13.63
C LEU A 102 -5.52 -7.06 13.83
N ASP A 103 -5.93 -5.97 14.48
CA ASP A 103 -7.33 -5.57 14.50
C ASP A 103 -7.73 -5.23 13.06
N THR A 104 -8.48 -6.14 12.43
CA THR A 104 -8.98 -5.99 11.06
C THR A 104 -10.42 -5.53 11.17
N HIS A 105 -10.69 -4.26 10.88
CA HIS A 105 -12.05 -3.75 10.83
C HIS A 105 -12.67 -4.00 9.45
N ARG A 106 -13.77 -4.76 9.44
CA ARG A 106 -14.63 -5.04 8.28
C ARG A 106 -15.67 -3.93 8.07
#